data_AF-A0A4V2JU37-F1
#
_entry.id   AF-A0A4V2JU37-F1
#
_cell.length_a   1.000
_cell.length_b   1.000
_cell.length_c   1.000
_cell.angle_alpha   90.00
_cell.angle_beta   90.00
_cell.angle_gamma   90.00
#
_symmetry.space_group_name_H-M   'P 1'
#
loop_
_entity.id
_entity.type
_entity.pdbx_description
1 polymer ?
#
loop_
_entity_poly.entity_id
_entity_poly.type
_entity_poly.pdbx_seq_one_letter_code
_entity_poly.pdbx_strand_id
1 'polypeptide(L)'
;MDQTLGINKNIAALTLIAWANCIGDLVTGIVSSNNGMYRTAVNATMAAPVHNVLFNLGLIFTVLLARSEERELDFYIYKDISLVGLSFIPITLLIQIFNYEARNKKLCIEFSFVLFFVYVWFLSLTFIDAVTNF
;
A
#
# COMPACT_ATOMS: atom_id res chain seq x y z
N MET A 1 7.43 15.98 -29.16
CA MET A 1 6.18 16.52 -28.60
C MET A 1 5.34 15.28 -28.27
N ASP A 2 5.35 14.74 -27.05
CA ASP A 2 4.96 15.40 -25.79
C ASP A 2 5.92 15.14 -24.64
N GLN A 3 6.63 16.20 -24.25
CA GLN A 3 7.08 16.44 -22.89
C GLN A 3 6.00 17.33 -22.25
N THR A 4 5.04 16.78 -21.51
CA THR A 4 4.05 17.64 -20.83
C THR A 4 4.02 17.54 -19.32
N LEU A 5 4.58 16.51 -18.68
CA LEU A 5 4.96 16.57 -17.27
C LEU A 5 6.15 15.63 -17.06
N GLY A 6 7.34 16.16 -16.78
CA GLY A 6 8.57 15.41 -16.49
C GLY A 6 8.56 14.62 -15.17
N ILE A 7 7.39 14.13 -14.76
CA ILE A 7 7.24 13.15 -13.69
C ILE A 7 7.25 11.79 -14.39
N ASN A 8 8.25 10.96 -14.06
CA ASN A 8 8.40 9.60 -14.57
C ASN A 8 7.04 8.89 -14.62
N LYS A 9 6.58 8.51 -15.83
CA LYS A 9 5.28 7.87 -16.04
C LYS A 9 5.08 6.66 -15.11
N ASN A 10 6.17 6.01 -14.70
CA ASN A 10 6.14 4.86 -13.80
C ASN A 10 5.74 5.25 -12.37
N ILE A 11 6.20 6.39 -11.84
CA ILE A 11 5.84 6.85 -10.47
C ILE A 11 4.38 7.25 -10.41
N ALA A 12 3.96 8.09 -11.36
CA ALA A 12 2.59 8.57 -11.44
C ALA A 12 1.65 7.38 -11.66
N ALA A 13 2.01 6.43 -12.54
CA ALA A 13 1.24 5.21 -12.71
C ALA A 13 1.21 4.36 -11.43
N LEU A 14 2.33 4.07 -10.77
CA LEU A 14 2.37 3.27 -9.54
C LEU A 14 1.51 3.90 -8.43
N THR A 15 1.65 5.20 -8.19
CA THR A 15 0.94 5.90 -7.11
C THR A 15 -0.53 6.14 -7.42
N LEU A 16 -0.89 6.51 -8.66
CA LEU A 16 -2.27 6.68 -9.08
C LEU A 16 -3.01 5.35 -9.12
N ILE A 17 -2.37 4.27 -9.58
CA ILE A 17 -2.96 2.92 -9.56
C ILE A 17 -3.15 2.44 -8.12
N ALA A 18 -2.17 2.68 -7.23
CA ALA A 18 -2.31 2.34 -5.82
C ALA A 18 -3.44 3.14 -5.15
N TRP A 19 -3.58 4.42 -5.45
CA TRP A 19 -4.70 5.24 -4.99
C TRP A 19 -6.04 4.74 -5.53
N ALA A 20 -6.11 4.38 -6.82
CA ALA A 20 -7.32 3.85 -7.44
C ALA A 20 -7.77 2.53 -6.78
N ASN A 21 -6.83 1.66 -6.41
CA ASN A 21 -7.13 0.42 -5.69
C ASN A 21 -7.69 0.65 -4.28
N CYS A 22 -7.29 1.73 -3.59
CA CYS A 22 -7.69 2.00 -2.21
C CYS A 22 -8.83 3.02 -2.07
N ILE A 23 -9.24 3.71 -3.14
CA ILE A 23 -10.26 4.77 -3.08
C ILE A 23 -11.63 4.22 -2.67
N GLY A 24 -11.97 3.00 -3.12
CA GLY A 24 -13.20 2.31 -2.74
C GLY A 24 -13.24 2.02 -1.24
N ASP A 25 -12.12 1.56 -0.67
CA ASP A 25 -11.99 1.31 0.76
C ASP A 25 -12.09 2.62 1.57
N LEU A 26 -11.49 3.70 1.08
CA LEU A 26 -11.57 5.02 1.72
C LEU A 26 -13.01 5.53 1.77
N VAL A 27 -13.72 5.52 0.64
CA VAL A 27 -15.12 5.96 0.55
C VAL A 27 -16.01 5.10 1.45
N THR A 28 -15.85 3.78 1.39
CA THR A 28 -16.62 2.83 2.22
C THR A 28 -16.35 3.06 3.71
N GLY A 29 -15.10 3.32 4.09
CA GLY A 29 -14.71 3.65 5.45
C GLY A 29 -15.36 4.95 5.96
N ILE A 30 -15.34 6.02 5.16
CA ILE A 30 -15.97 7.31 5.49
C ILE A 30 -17.48 7.15 5.66
N VAL A 31 -18.14 6.47 4.73
CA VAL A 31 -19.59 6.23 4.79
C VAL A 31 -19.96 5.40 6.01
N SER A 32 -19.21 4.33 6.30
CA SER A 32 -19.44 3.48 7.47
C SER A 32 -19.22 4.23 8.79
N SER A 33 -18.20 5.09 8.84
CA SER A 33 -17.92 5.98 9.97
C SER A 33 -19.09 6.94 10.23
N ASN A 34 -19.60 7.60 9.18
CA ASN A 34 -20.74 8.52 9.28
C ASN A 34 -22.03 7.84 9.73
N ASN A 35 -22.19 6.54 9.46
CA ASN A 35 -23.33 5.74 9.91
C ASN A 35 -23.15 5.14 11.32
N GLY A 36 -22.14 5.58 12.07
CA GLY A 36 -21.88 5.11 13.44
C GLY A 36 -21.15 3.76 13.53
N MET A 37 -20.75 3.17 12.40
CA MET A 37 -20.08 1.87 12.33
C MET A 37 -18.54 1.98 12.35
N TYR A 38 -18.01 2.85 13.21
CA TYR A 38 -16.57 3.15 13.29
C TYR A 38 -15.69 1.91 13.48
N ARG A 39 -16.11 0.98 14.35
CA ARG A 39 -15.36 -0.26 14.64
C ARG A 39 -15.28 -1.15 13.40
N THR A 40 -16.38 -1.27 12.67
CA THR A 40 -16.44 -2.05 11.44
C THR A 40 -15.58 -1.42 10.35
N ALA A 41 -15.62 -0.08 10.22
CA ALA A 41 -14.79 0.65 9.28
C ALA A 41 -13.29 0.42 9.54
N VAL A 42 -12.84 0.55 10.79
CA VAL A 42 -11.44 0.30 11.18
C VAL A 42 -11.03 -1.14 10.90
N ASN A 43 -11.85 -2.12 11.29
CA ASN A 43 -11.55 -3.52 11.06
C ASN A 43 -11.47 -3.86 9.57
N ALA A 44 -12.37 -3.31 8.76
CA ALA A 44 -12.36 -3.49 7.31
C ALA A 44 -11.09 -2.89 6.68
N THR A 45 -10.71 -1.66 7.05
CA THR A 45 -9.49 -1.03 6.56
C THR A 45 -8.22 -1.77 7.00
N MET A 46 -8.19 -2.36 8.20
CA MET A 46 -7.07 -3.19 8.65
C MET A 46 -7.01 -4.55 7.95
N ALA A 47 -8.15 -5.11 7.56
CA ALA A 47 -8.23 -6.38 6.84
C ALA A 47 -7.84 -6.27 5.35
N ALA A 48 -8.06 -5.11 4.72
CA ALA A 48 -7.80 -4.90 3.29
C ALA A 48 -6.33 -5.16 2.87
N PRO A 49 -5.29 -4.67 3.58
CA PRO A 49 -3.90 -5.01 3.28
C PRO A 49 -3.60 -6.50 3.40
N VAL A 50 -4.16 -7.17 4.41
CA VAL A 50 -4.00 -8.61 4.61
C VAL A 50 -4.60 -9.39 3.44
N HIS A 51 -5.78 -9.00 2.98
CA HIS A 51 -6.41 -9.59 1.80
C HIS A 51 -5.59 -9.37 0.52
N ASN A 52 -5.11 -8.14 0.29
CA ASN A 52 -4.33 -7.81 -0.90
C ASN A 52 -3.01 -8.59 -0.97
N VAL A 53 -2.31 -8.76 0.16
CA VAL A 53 -1.02 -9.45 0.19
C VAL A 53 -1.16 -10.98 0.21
N LEU A 54 -2.10 -11.53 0.98
CA LEU A 54 -2.21 -12.99 1.09
C LEU A 54 -3.06 -13.60 -0.02
N PHE A 55 -4.25 -13.04 -0.26
CA PHE A 55 -5.20 -13.62 -1.19
C PHE A 55 -4.98 -13.12 -2.61
N ASN A 56 -5.00 -11.80 -2.82
CA ASN A 56 -4.95 -11.24 -4.18
C ASN A 56 -3.60 -11.52 -4.86
N LEU A 57 -2.49 -11.25 -4.17
CA LEU A 57 -1.15 -11.57 -4.69
C LEU A 57 -1.00 -13.07 -4.96
N GLY A 58 -1.41 -13.94 -4.03
CA GLY A 58 -1.36 -15.39 -4.22
C GLY A 58 -2.18 -15.87 -5.42
N LEU A 59 -3.36 -15.28 -5.64
CA LEU A 59 -4.22 -15.59 -6.78
C LEU A 59 -3.58 -15.13 -8.10
N ILE A 60 -2.98 -13.95 -8.14
CA ILE A 60 -2.25 -13.46 -9.33
C ILE A 60 -1.13 -14.44 -9.70
N PHE A 61 -0.32 -14.87 -8.72
CA PHE A 61 0.72 -15.89 -8.94
C PHE A 61 0.14 -17.21 -9.43
N THR A 62 -0.96 -17.67 -8.84
CA THR A 62 -1.63 -18.92 -9.24
C THR A 62 -2.11 -18.85 -10.69
N VAL A 63 -2.74 -17.75 -11.10
CA VAL A 63 -3.22 -17.55 -12.47
C VAL A 63 -2.04 -17.43 -13.45
N LEU A 64 -0.96 -16.77 -13.04
CA LEU A 64 0.23 -16.63 -13.88
C LEU A 64 0.91 -17.97 -14.12
N LEU A 65 1.06 -18.79 -13.08
CA LEU A 65 1.60 -20.15 -13.16
C LEU A 65 0.69 -21.08 -13.98
N ALA A 66 -0.63 -20.89 -13.92
CA ALA A 66 -1.57 -21.66 -14.74
C ALA A 66 -1.52 -21.31 -16.23
N ARG A 67 -1.02 -20.11 -16.59
CA ARG A 67 -0.96 -19.61 -17.97
C ARG A 67 0.43 -19.69 -18.61
N SER A 68 1.48 -19.82 -17.79
CA SER A 68 2.88 -19.74 -18.22
C SER A 68 3.58 -21.07 -17.93
N GLU A 69 4.40 -21.58 -18.84
CA GLU A 69 5.27 -22.74 -18.56
C GLU A 69 6.44 -22.38 -17.63
N GLU A 70 6.76 -21.08 -17.55
CA GLU A 70 7.79 -20.53 -16.66
C GLU A 70 7.24 -20.41 -15.23
N ARG A 71 7.92 -21.07 -14.28
CA ARG A 71 7.55 -21.08 -12.84
C ARG A 71 8.20 -19.96 -12.04
N GLU A 72 9.08 -19.19 -12.67
CA GLU A 72 9.83 -18.12 -12.06
C GLU A 72 9.47 -16.83 -12.77
N LEU A 73 8.91 -15.87 -12.03
CA LEU A 73 8.90 -14.49 -12.50
C LEU A 73 10.31 -13.96 -12.29
N ASP A 74 11.02 -13.68 -13.37
CA ASP A 74 12.27 -12.92 -13.31
C ASP A 74 11.96 -11.51 -12.77
N PHE A 75 12.02 -11.37 -11.45
CA PHE A 75 11.94 -10.08 -10.75
C PHE A 75 13.04 -9.12 -11.22
N TYR A 76 14.10 -9.63 -11.85
CA TYR A 76 15.14 -8.84 -12.48
C TYR A 76 14.64 -7.94 -13.62
N ILE A 77 13.52 -8.31 -14.27
CA ILE A 77 12.91 -7.53 -15.35
C ILE A 77 12.01 -6.42 -14.80
N TYR A 78 11.47 -6.58 -13.59
CA TYR A 78 10.72 -5.53 -12.88
C TYR A 78 11.62 -4.81 -11.87
N LYS A 79 12.58 -4.06 -12.40
CA LYS A 79 13.40 -3.07 -11.67
C LYS A 79 12.56 -1.99 -10.93
N ASP A 80 11.23 -2.00 -11.11
CA ASP A 80 10.26 -1.03 -10.60
C ASP A 80 9.47 -1.50 -9.34
N ILE A 81 9.60 -2.76 -8.90
CA ILE A 81 9.14 -3.11 -7.54
C ILE A 81 10.17 -2.53 -6.58
N SER A 82 9.96 -1.26 -6.19
CA SER A 82 10.89 -0.59 -5.29
C SER A 82 11.03 -1.44 -4.01
N LEU A 83 12.28 -1.80 -3.67
CA LEU A 83 12.63 -2.37 -2.36
C LEU A 83 12.04 -1.55 -1.21
N VAL A 84 11.81 -0.25 -1.45
CA VAL A 84 11.09 0.69 -0.59
C VAL A 84 9.66 0.21 -0.31
N GLY A 85 8.87 -0.14 -1.33
CA GLY A 85 7.51 -0.66 -1.16
C GLY A 85 7.46 -1.97 -0.37
N LEU A 86 8.35 -2.91 -0.69
CA LEU A 86 8.40 -4.22 -0.03
C LEU A 86 8.82 -4.11 1.45
N SER A 87 9.72 -3.17 1.77
CA SER A 87 10.23 -2.96 3.13
C SER A 87 9.27 -2.16 4.02
N PHE A 88 8.49 -1.24 3.46
CA PHE A 88 7.56 -0.42 4.26
C PHE A 88 6.33 -1.19 4.75
N ILE A 89 5.90 -2.25 4.07
CA ILE A 89 4.79 -3.11 4.51
C ILE A 89 5.07 -3.75 5.88
N PRO A 90 6.16 -4.51 6.10
CA PRO A 90 6.45 -5.09 7.41
C PRO A 90 6.74 -4.02 8.48
N ILE A 91 7.40 -2.92 8.13
CA ILE A 91 7.69 -1.82 9.08
C ILE A 91 6.39 -1.19 9.58
N THR A 92 5.45 -0.88 8.69
CA THR A 92 4.16 -0.31 9.07
C THR A 92 3.36 -1.27 9.93
N LEU A 93 3.34 -2.58 9.61
CA LEU A 93 2.67 -3.59 10.45
C LEU A 93 3.29 -3.67 11.86
N LEU A 94 4.61 -3.61 11.98
CA LEU A 94 5.29 -3.61 13.28
C LEU A 94 4.93 -2.38 14.11
N ILE A 95 4.89 -1.18 13.50
CA ILE A 95 4.46 0.06 14.17
C ILE A 95 3.03 -0.07 14.68
N GLN A 96 2.13 -0.69 13.89
CA GLN A 96 0.74 -0.89 14.28
C GLN A 96 0.61 -1.86 15.46
N ILE A 97 1.29 -3.01 15.41
CA ILE A 97 1.28 -4.02 16.49
C ILE A 97 1.83 -3.41 17.78
N PHE A 98 2.97 -2.71 17.70
CA PHE A 98 3.59 -2.10 18.87
C PHE A 98 2.71 -1.02 19.49
N ASN A 99 2.10 -0.14 18.69
CA ASN A 99 1.18 0.87 19.21
C ASN A 99 -0.08 0.26 19.83
N TYR A 100 -0.62 -0.81 19.23
CA TYR A 100 -1.80 -1.49 19.74
C TYR A 100 -1.55 -2.14 21.10
N GLU A 101 -0.41 -2.81 21.25
CA GLU A 101 0.00 -3.47 22.50
C GLU A 101 0.35 -2.43 23.58
N ALA A 102 1.17 -1.42 23.26
CA ALA A 102 1.60 -0.38 24.19
C ALA A 102 0.44 0.47 24.73
N ARG A 103 -0.66 0.59 23.99
CA ARG A 103 -1.85 1.37 24.37
C ARG A 103 -2.99 0.54 24.96
N ASN A 104 -2.74 -0.70 25.37
CA ASN A 104 -3.77 -1.60 25.93
C ASN A 104 -5.00 -1.75 25.01
N LYS A 105 -4.78 -2.01 23.72
CA LYS A 105 -5.84 -2.24 22.72
C LYS A 105 -6.71 -1.02 22.41
N LYS A 106 -6.22 0.20 22.68
CA LYS A 106 -6.89 1.46 22.33
C LYS A 106 -6.26 2.09 21.09
N LEU A 107 -7.09 2.42 20.11
CA LEU A 107 -6.71 3.30 19.00
C LEU A 107 -7.05 4.74 19.38
N CYS A 108 -6.03 5.58 19.50
CA CYS A 108 -6.19 7.01 19.77
C CYS A 108 -5.83 7.83 18.53
N ILE A 109 -6.28 9.09 18.47
CA ILE A 109 -6.09 9.95 17.30
C ILE A 109 -4.61 10.24 16.99
N GLU A 110 -3.73 10.17 17.99
CA GLU A 110 -2.28 10.32 17.84
C GLU A 110 -1.70 9.28 16.86
N PHE A 111 -2.30 8.08 16.81
CA PHE A 111 -1.89 7.03 15.89
C PHE A 111 -2.20 7.39 14.43
N SER A 112 -3.29 8.13 14.18
CA SER A 112 -3.62 8.62 12.84
C SER A 112 -2.52 9.55 12.31
N PHE A 113 -2.01 10.46 13.13
CA PHE A 113 -0.90 11.35 12.75
C PHE A 113 0.39 10.58 12.43
N VAL A 114 0.71 9.54 13.22
CA VAL A 114 1.88 8.68 12.95
C VAL A 114 1.75 7.99 11.58
N LEU A 115 0.56 7.44 11.26
CA LEU A 115 0.32 6.79 9.97
C LEU A 115 0.44 7.76 8.79
N PHE A 116 -0.13 8.97 8.90
CA PHE A 116 0.03 9.99 7.87
C PHE A 116 1.49 10.41 7.68
N PHE A 117 2.23 10.57 8.77
CA PHE A 117 3.65 10.92 8.70
C PHE A 117 4.48 9.82 8.00
N VAL A 118 4.27 8.55 8.38
CA VAL A 118 4.94 7.40 7.73
C VAL A 118 4.56 7.32 6.25
N TYR A 119 3.32 7.62 5.89
CA TYR A 119 2.88 7.65 4.49
C TYR A 119 3.55 8.76 3.67
N VAL A 120 3.65 9.98 4.22
CA VAL A 120 4.38 11.09 3.58
C VAL A 120 5.87 10.76 3.42
N TRP A 121 6.47 10.14 4.44
CA TRP A 121 7.84 9.65 4.36
C TRP A 121 8.00 8.63 3.23
N PHE A 122 7.10 7.64 3.16
CA PHE A 122 7.09 6.62 2.11
C PHE A 122 7.03 7.27 0.71
N LEU A 123 6.08 8.17 0.50
CA LEU A 123 5.95 8.89 -0.78
C LEU A 123 7.21 9.69 -1.14
N SER A 124 7.85 10.31 -0.15
CA SER A 124 9.08 11.06 -0.35
C SER A 124 10.23 10.15 -0.79
N LEU A 125 10.39 8.98 -0.15
CA LEU A 125 11.40 8.00 -0.56
C LEU A 125 11.12 7.42 -1.94
N THR A 126 9.86 7.06 -2.24
CA THR A 126 9.48 6.58 -3.58
C THR A 126 9.74 7.64 -4.65
N PHE A 127 9.50 8.91 -4.34
CA PHE A 127 9.82 10.01 -5.24
C PHE A 127 11.32 10.17 -5.46
N ILE A 128 12.13 10.11 -4.39
CA ILE A 128 13.60 10.17 -4.48
C ILE A 128 14.17 9.00 -5.28
N ASP A 129 13.74 7.78 -4.97
CA ASP A 129 14.19 6.55 -5.64
C ASP A 129 13.94 6.65 -7.15
N ALA A 130 12.79 7.16 -7.53
CA ALA A 130 12.42 7.25 -8.92
C ALA A 130 12.93 8.50 -9.66
N VAL A 131 13.47 9.50 -8.94
CA VAL A 131 14.31 10.58 -9.50
C VAL A 131 15.77 10.13 -9.64
N THR A 132 16.26 9.27 -8.75
CA THR A 132 17.68 8.87 -8.68
C THR A 132 18.03 7.71 -9.61
N ASN A 133 17.08 6.81 -9.91
CA ASN A 133 17.27 5.71 -10.87
C ASN A 133 17.06 6.12 -12.35
N PHE A 134 17.25 7.40 -12.68
CA PHE A 134 17.33 7.91 -14.05
C PHE A 134 18.75 7.84 -14.62
#